data_AF-A0A7S2CHU7-F1
#
_entry.id   AF-A0A7S2CHU7-F1
#
_cell.length_a   1.000
_cell.length_b   1.000
_cell.length_c   1.000
_cell.angle_alpha   90.00
_cell.angle_beta   90.00
_cell.angle_gamma   90.00
#
_symmetry.space_group_name_H-M   'P 1'
#
loop_
_entity.id
_entity.type
_entity.pdbx_description
1 polymer ?
#
loop_
_entity_poly.entity_id
_entity_poly.type
_entity_poly.pdbx_seq_one_letter_code
_entity_poly.pdbx_strand_id
1 'polypeptide(L)'
;DSGVVPKTVCYNLLINVHARSGDAQEAVRQLKEMRRSGYPVDRVTYNTVIKAFTRNGDVEGAERWFAEMKEAGIEPDVVSYNAVISTCARAREVDKAEAWLRQLFASGLRADVVSYCMTIDACARAGEALRAEQWLLRME
;
A
#
# COMPACT_ATOMS: atom_id res chain seq x y z
N ASP A 1 -25.94 -13.25 -7.89
CA ASP A 1 -25.49 -12.44 -9.03
C ASP A 1 -24.74 -11.21 -8.59
N SER A 2 -23.42 -11.31 -8.64
CA SER A 2 -22.46 -10.29 -8.23
C SER A 2 -22.52 -9.11 -9.20
N GLY A 3 -23.31 -8.08 -8.83
CA GLY A 3 -23.51 -6.82 -9.53
C GLY A 3 -22.27 -5.93 -9.55
N VAL A 4 -21.14 -6.45 -10.03
CA VAL A 4 -19.97 -5.64 -10.34
C VAL A 4 -20.35 -4.77 -11.54
N VAL A 5 -20.57 -3.48 -11.29
CA VAL A 5 -20.85 -2.53 -12.36
C VAL A 5 -19.65 -2.54 -13.32
N PRO A 6 -19.82 -2.85 -14.62
CA PRO A 6 -18.70 -3.04 -15.55
C PRO A 6 -17.68 -1.88 -15.55
N LYS A 7 -18.15 -0.66 -15.24
CA LYS A 7 -17.33 0.53 -15.14
C LYS A 7 -16.38 0.55 -13.94
N THR A 8 -16.72 -0.07 -12.80
CA THR A 8 -15.82 -0.19 -11.64
C THR A 8 -14.57 -0.99 -11.99
N VAL A 9 -14.73 -2.09 -12.75
CA VAL A 9 -13.59 -2.88 -13.24
C VAL A 9 -12.72 -2.04 -14.17
N CYS A 10 -13.33 -1.27 -15.08
CA CYS A 10 -12.59 -0.38 -15.97
C CYS A 10 -11.79 0.69 -15.20
N TYR A 11 -12.38 1.33 -14.18
CA TYR A 11 -11.67 2.29 -13.32
C TYR A 11 -10.51 1.64 -12.59
N ASN A 12 -10.71 0.47 -11.98
CA ASN A 12 -9.64 -0.26 -11.30
C ASN A 12 -8.50 -0.64 -12.26
N LEU A 13 -8.81 -1.02 -13.50
CA LEU A 13 -7.80 -1.26 -14.54
C LEU A 13 -7.04 0.02 -14.89
N LEU A 14 -7.71 1.15 -15.10
CA LEU A 14 -7.06 2.43 -15.38
C LEU A 14 -6.15 2.87 -14.24
N ILE A 15 -6.65 2.82 -13.00
CA ILE A 15 -5.88 3.14 -11.79
C ILE A 15 -4.65 2.24 -11.70
N ASN A 16 -4.79 0.94 -11.99
CA ASN A 16 -3.67 0.00 -11.98
C ASN A 16 -2.65 0.30 -13.08
N VAL A 17 -3.08 0.73 -14.28
CA VAL A 17 -2.16 1.15 -15.35
C VAL A 17 -1.31 2.34 -14.88
N HIS A 18 -1.92 3.35 -14.26
CA HIS A 18 -1.19 4.51 -13.73
C HIS A 18 -0.31 4.16 -12.52
N ALA A 19 -0.78 3.29 -11.62
CA ALA A 19 0.04 2.79 -10.52
C ALA A 19 1.28 2.04 -11.03
N ARG A 20 1.11 1.23 -12.08
CA ARG A 20 2.20 0.51 -12.76
C ARG A 20 3.05 1.39 -13.66
N SER A 21 2.70 2.64 -13.95
CA SER A 21 3.62 3.59 -14.57
C SER A 21 4.38 4.41 -13.52
N GLY A 22 3.90 4.46 -12.27
CA GLY A 22 4.44 5.31 -11.21
C GLY A 22 3.82 6.70 -11.19
N ASP A 23 2.72 6.88 -11.95
CA ASP A 23 1.94 8.09 -11.98
C ASP A 23 0.87 8.06 -10.89
N ALA A 24 1.30 8.32 -9.66
CA ALA A 24 0.42 8.33 -8.50
C ALA A 24 -0.64 9.44 -8.59
N GLN A 25 -0.32 10.58 -9.21
CA GLN A 25 -1.26 11.70 -9.34
C GLN A 25 -2.43 11.33 -10.25
N GLU A 26 -2.15 10.67 -11.37
CA GLU A 26 -3.20 10.22 -12.27
C GLU A 26 -4.02 9.07 -11.67
N ALA A 27 -3.39 8.12 -10.95
CA ALA A 27 -4.10 7.09 -10.20
C ALA A 27 -5.10 7.69 -9.18
N VAL A 28 -4.67 8.73 -8.46
CA VAL A 28 -5.50 9.52 -7.55
C VAL A 28 -6.64 10.24 -8.28
N ARG A 29 -6.34 10.85 -9.43
CA ARG A 29 -7.36 11.55 -10.23
C ARG A 29 -8.48 10.59 -10.65
N GLN A 30 -8.12 9.39 -11.10
CA GLN A 30 -9.08 8.36 -11.49
C GLN A 30 -9.93 7.87 -10.32
N LEU A 31 -9.36 7.67 -9.12
CA LEU A 31 -10.13 7.34 -7.92
C LEU A 31 -11.14 8.45 -7.57
N LYS A 32 -10.71 9.71 -7.59
CA LYS A 32 -11.59 10.85 -7.33
C LYS A 32 -12.71 10.95 -8.35
N GLU A 33 -12.43 10.69 -9.62
CA GLU A 33 -13.43 10.69 -10.68
C GLU A 33 -14.44 9.55 -10.52
N MET A 34 -13.96 8.36 -10.16
CA MET A 34 -14.81 7.20 -9.85
C MET A 34 -15.79 7.53 -8.71
N ARG A 35 -15.30 8.16 -7.63
CA ARG A 35 -16.15 8.62 -6.51
C ARG A 35 -17.15 9.70 -6.96
N ARG A 36 -16.72 10.70 -7.73
CA ARG A 36 -17.59 11.77 -8.26
C ARG A 36 -18.70 11.25 -9.17
N SER A 37 -18.39 10.22 -9.94
CA SER A 37 -19.34 9.55 -10.83
C SER A 37 -20.31 8.62 -10.10
N GLY A 38 -20.26 8.54 -8.76
CA GLY A 38 -21.13 7.72 -7.95
C GLY A 38 -20.80 6.22 -7.98
N TYR A 39 -19.63 5.84 -8.51
CA TYR A 39 -19.20 4.44 -8.52
C TYR A 39 -18.56 4.06 -7.17
N PRO A 40 -18.81 2.83 -6.69
CA PRO A 40 -18.33 2.40 -5.38
C PRO A 40 -16.82 2.20 -5.39
N VAL A 41 -16.09 3.02 -4.63
CA VAL A 41 -14.66 2.82 -4.37
C VAL A 41 -14.52 1.74 -3.30
N ASP A 42 -13.68 0.74 -3.56
CA ASP A 42 -13.46 -0.38 -2.64
C ASP A 42 -12.01 -0.44 -2.17
N ARG A 43 -11.72 -1.43 -1.31
CA ARG A 43 -10.39 -1.69 -0.79
C ARG A 43 -9.35 -1.95 -1.89
N VAL A 44 -9.73 -2.61 -2.99
CA VAL A 44 -8.82 -2.88 -4.10
C VAL A 44 -8.43 -1.57 -4.79
N THR A 45 -9.39 -0.66 -4.99
CA THR A 45 -9.13 0.67 -5.54
C THR A 45 -8.12 1.45 -4.68
N TYR A 46 -8.33 1.52 -3.36
CA TYR A 46 -7.40 2.19 -2.44
C TYR A 46 -6.02 1.53 -2.41
N ASN A 47 -5.96 0.21 -2.28
CA ASN A 47 -4.69 -0.53 -2.29
C ASN A 47 -3.89 -0.27 -3.57
N THR A 48 -4.57 -0.10 -4.71
CA THR A 48 -3.91 0.22 -5.99
C THR A 48 -3.38 1.65 -6.01
N VAL A 49 -4.13 2.62 -5.49
CA VAL A 49 -3.67 4.02 -5.36
C VAL A 49 -2.49 4.13 -4.40
N ILE A 50 -2.55 3.50 -3.22
CA ILE A 50 -1.45 3.50 -2.24
C ILE A 50 -0.18 2.91 -2.88
N LYS A 51 -0.30 1.80 -3.61
CA LYS A 51 0.84 1.19 -4.34
C LYS A 51 1.41 2.07 -5.45
N ALA A 52 0.65 3.02 -6.00
CA ALA A 52 1.15 3.92 -7.04
C ALA A 52 2.31 4.79 -6.55
N PHE A 53 2.32 5.12 -5.25
CA PHE A 53 3.37 5.91 -4.61
C PHE A 53 4.68 5.13 -4.40
N THR A 54 4.63 3.80 -4.44
CA THR A 54 5.80 2.93 -4.17
C THR A 54 6.95 3.18 -5.13
N ARG A 55 6.71 3.47 -6.41
CA ARG A 55 7.79 3.65 -7.40
C ARG A 55 8.68 4.84 -7.11
N ASN A 56 8.08 5.94 -6.66
CA ASN A 56 8.78 7.18 -6.35
C ASN A 56 9.29 7.19 -4.90
N GLY A 57 8.99 6.16 -4.10
CA GLY A 57 9.28 6.16 -2.67
C GLY A 57 8.55 7.26 -1.91
N ASP A 58 7.38 7.71 -2.41
CA ASP A 58 6.61 8.78 -1.78
C ASP A 58 5.82 8.22 -0.59
N VAL A 59 6.50 8.13 0.56
CA VAL A 59 5.93 7.59 1.79
C VAL A 59 4.77 8.46 2.28
N GLU A 60 4.91 9.78 2.24
CA GLU A 60 3.86 10.70 2.70
C GLU A 60 2.57 10.56 1.89
N GLY A 61 2.68 10.43 0.56
CA GLY A 61 1.55 10.15 -0.31
C GLY A 61 0.87 8.81 0.02
N ALA A 62 1.65 7.74 0.23
CA ALA A 62 1.13 6.44 0.62
C ALA A 62 0.39 6.48 1.97
N GLU A 63 0.99 7.12 2.98
CA GLU A 63 0.41 7.27 4.33
C GLU A 63 -0.88 8.09 4.31
N ARG A 64 -0.90 9.18 3.52
CA ARG A 64 -2.10 10.02 3.36
C ARG A 64 -3.27 9.24 2.78
N TRP A 65 -3.05 8.44 1.73
CA TRP A 65 -4.12 7.66 1.10
C TRP A 65 -4.55 6.45 1.93
N PHE A 66 -3.65 5.91 2.75
CA PHE A 66 -4.00 4.93 3.77
C PHE A 66 -4.90 5.54 4.86
N ALA A 67 -4.62 6.77 5.30
CA ALA A 67 -5.49 7.49 6.24
C ALA A 67 -6.86 7.80 5.61
N GLU A 68 -6.90 8.28 4.37
CA GLU A 68 -8.17 8.54 3.68
C GLU A 68 -9.02 7.27 3.51
N MET A 69 -8.40 6.12 3.26
CA MET A 69 -9.09 4.83 3.20
C MET A 69 -9.88 4.55 4.49
N LYS A 70 -9.26 4.79 5.66
CA LYS A 70 -9.91 4.65 6.97
C LYS A 70 -11.02 5.69 7.16
N GLU A 71 -10.78 6.95 6.81
CA GLU A 71 -11.78 8.02 6.88
C GLU A 71 -13.00 7.75 6.01
N ALA A 72 -12.80 7.06 4.88
CA ALA A 72 -13.86 6.59 3.99
C ALA A 72 -14.63 5.37 4.53
N GLY A 73 -14.30 4.89 5.74
CA GLY A 73 -14.92 3.71 6.36
C GLY A 73 -14.52 2.38 5.70
N ILE A 74 -13.41 2.36 4.95
CA ILE A 74 -12.92 1.15 4.30
C ILE A 74 -11.79 0.59 5.15
N GLU A 75 -12.01 -0.60 5.72
CA GLU A 75 -11.03 -1.23 6.62
C GLU A 75 -9.78 -1.70 5.86
N PRO A 76 -8.58 -1.25 6.25
CA PRO A 76 -7.32 -1.72 5.70
C PRO A 76 -7.10 -3.21 5.94
N ASP A 77 -6.52 -3.90 4.97
CA ASP A 77 -6.07 -5.28 5.09
C ASP A 77 -4.54 -5.37 5.02
N VAL A 78 -4.00 -6.60 5.15
CA VAL A 78 -2.56 -6.86 5.07
C VAL A 78 -1.96 -6.27 3.79
N VAL A 79 -2.70 -6.26 2.67
CA VAL A 79 -2.25 -5.68 1.40
C VAL A 79 -2.13 -4.16 1.47
N SER A 80 -3.04 -3.48 2.18
CA SER A 80 -2.96 -2.04 2.45
C SER A 80 -1.69 -1.69 3.23
N TYR A 81 -1.39 -2.42 4.32
CA TYR A 81 -0.18 -2.20 5.12
C TYR A 81 1.08 -2.48 4.30
N ASN A 82 1.12 -3.61 3.59
CA ASN A 82 2.24 -3.99 2.74
C ASN A 82 2.53 -2.95 1.66
N ALA A 83 1.52 -2.29 1.10
CA ALA A 83 1.73 -1.21 0.14
C ALA A 83 2.52 -0.02 0.74
N VAL A 84 2.25 0.34 1.99
CA VAL A 84 2.98 1.42 2.68
C VAL A 84 4.39 0.96 3.08
N ILE A 85 4.54 -0.25 3.62
CA ILE A 85 5.85 -0.83 3.97
C ILE A 85 6.75 -0.92 2.72
N SER A 86 6.20 -1.37 1.60
CA SER A 86 6.92 -1.40 0.31
C SER A 86 7.40 -0.03 -0.15
N THR A 87 6.62 1.01 0.14
CA THR A 87 6.96 2.39 -0.23
C THR A 87 8.09 2.90 0.66
N CYS A 88 8.05 2.60 1.97
CA CYS A 88 9.14 2.87 2.90
C CYS A 88 10.43 2.15 2.47
N ALA A 89 10.34 0.90 2.03
CA ALA A 89 11.47 0.16 1.49
C ALA A 89 12.10 0.85 0.28
N ARG A 90 11.27 1.32 -0.68
CA ARG A 90 11.78 2.10 -1.82
C ARG A 90 12.50 3.38 -1.38
N ALA A 91 11.95 4.06 -0.37
CA ALA A 91 12.51 5.29 0.19
C ALA A 91 13.73 5.07 1.09
N ARG A 92 14.07 3.81 1.43
CA ARG A 92 15.12 3.43 2.41
C ARG A 92 14.82 3.92 3.83
N GLU A 93 13.54 4.11 4.14
CA GLU A 93 13.04 4.56 5.44
C GLU A 93 12.78 3.35 6.35
N VAL A 94 13.84 2.76 6.89
CA VAL A 94 13.76 1.49 7.66
C VAL A 94 12.88 1.64 8.90
N ASP A 95 13.04 2.75 9.63
CA ASP A 95 12.28 2.98 10.87
C ASP A 95 10.77 3.09 10.60
N LYS A 96 10.38 3.73 9.50
CA LYS A 96 8.98 3.79 9.06
C LYS A 96 8.48 2.41 8.63
N ALA A 97 9.26 1.65 7.86
CA ALA A 97 8.88 0.30 7.46
C ALA A 97 8.57 -0.59 8.68
N GLU A 98 9.45 -0.58 9.69
CA GLU A 98 9.23 -1.32 10.93
C GLU A 98 8.06 -0.78 11.76
N ALA A 99 7.86 0.54 11.81
CA ALA A 99 6.72 1.14 12.50
C ALA A 99 5.40 0.68 11.87
N TRP A 100 5.31 0.64 10.54
CA TRP A 100 4.14 0.13 9.82
C TRP A 100 3.92 -1.37 10.03
N LEU A 101 4.98 -2.18 10.09
CA LEU A 101 4.86 -3.60 10.45
C LEU A 101 4.36 -3.78 11.90
N ARG A 102 4.82 -2.94 12.85
CA ARG A 102 4.29 -2.93 14.23
C ARG A 102 2.82 -2.51 14.28
N GLN A 103 2.41 -1.53 13.48
CA GLN A 103 1.00 -1.15 13.36
C GLN A 103 0.14 -2.28 12.78
N LEU A 104 0.66 -3.04 11.81
CA LEU A 104 -0.01 -4.22 11.28
C LEU A 104 -0.27 -5.25 12.41
N PHE A 105 0.72 -5.53 13.26
CA PHE A 105 0.51 -6.40 14.43
C PHE A 105 -0.53 -5.83 15.41
N ALA A 106 -0.47 -4.53 15.70
CA ALA A 106 -1.40 -3.87 16.61
C ALA A 106 -2.85 -3.85 16.08
N SER A 107 -3.04 -3.93 14.76
CA SER A 107 -4.36 -4.01 14.13
C SER A 107 -5.05 -5.37 14.29
N GLY A 108 -4.36 -6.37 14.85
CA GLY A 108 -4.87 -7.74 14.99
C GLY A 108 -4.82 -8.57 13.69
N LEU A 109 -4.31 -7.99 12.60
CA LEU A 109 -4.05 -8.70 11.36
C LEU A 109 -2.76 -9.51 11.46
N ARG A 110 -2.75 -10.68 10.82
CA ARG A 110 -1.56 -11.54 10.75
C ARG A 110 -0.66 -11.06 9.62
N ALA A 111 0.54 -10.61 9.96
CA ALA A 111 1.58 -10.34 8.98
C ALA A 111 1.92 -11.61 8.19
N ASP A 112 2.13 -11.43 6.90
CA ASP A 112 2.52 -12.49 5.97
C ASP A 112 3.98 -12.37 5.54
N VAL A 113 4.44 -13.32 4.73
CA VAL A 113 5.79 -13.33 4.17
C VAL A 113 6.14 -12.01 3.48
N VAL A 114 5.17 -11.42 2.76
CA VAL A 114 5.36 -10.15 2.04
C VAL A 114 5.66 -9.00 3.01
N SER A 115 4.95 -8.96 4.15
CA SER A 115 5.15 -7.97 5.22
C SER A 115 6.60 -7.95 5.72
N TYR A 116 7.14 -9.14 6.02
CA TYR A 116 8.52 -9.31 6.47
C TYR A 116 9.53 -9.01 5.36
N CYS A 117 9.32 -9.57 4.15
CA CYS A 117 10.21 -9.35 3.01
C CYS A 117 10.35 -7.86 2.67
N MET A 118 9.28 -7.07 2.75
CA MET A 118 9.35 -5.62 2.48
C MET A 118 10.13 -4.87 3.56
N THR A 119 10.02 -5.28 4.83
CA THR A 119 10.80 -4.69 5.93
C THR A 119 12.28 -5.06 5.81
N ILE A 120 12.59 -6.29 5.42
CA ILE A 120 13.95 -6.76 5.11
C ILE A 120 14.50 -6.01 3.90
N ASP A 121 13.72 -5.81 2.83
CA ASP A 121 14.13 -5.03 1.65
C ASP A 121 14.45 -3.58 2.02
N ALA A 122 13.70 -2.98 2.95
CA ALA A 122 14.02 -1.65 3.48
C ALA A 122 15.41 -1.64 4.14
N CYS A 123 15.68 -2.58 5.05
CA CYS A 123 16.98 -2.73 5.71
C CYS A 123 18.11 -2.94 4.71
N ALA A 124 17.92 -3.84 3.74
CA ALA A 124 18.91 -4.17 2.72
C ALA A 124 19.27 -2.94 1.86
N ARG A 125 18.27 -2.16 1.45
CA ARG A 125 18.49 -0.93 0.65
C ARG A 125 19.17 0.18 1.44
N ALA A 126 18.97 0.24 2.76
CA ALA A 126 19.63 1.18 3.66
C ALA A 126 21.04 0.72 4.07
N GLY A 127 21.44 -0.53 3.78
CA GLY A 127 22.72 -1.11 4.20
C GLY A 127 22.73 -1.63 5.64
N GLU A 128 21.55 -1.79 6.26
CA GLU A 128 21.39 -2.21 7.65
C GLU A 128 21.27 -3.74 7.78
N ALA A 129 22.35 -4.45 7.42
CA ALA A 129 22.37 -5.92 7.33
C ALA A 129 21.95 -6.62 8.64
N LEU A 130 22.38 -6.12 9.80
CA LEU A 130 22.03 -6.71 11.10
C LEU A 130 20.52 -6.70 11.37
N ARG A 131 19.82 -5.61 11.01
CA ARG A 131 18.36 -5.54 11.15
C ARG A 131 17.65 -6.48 10.16
N ALA A 132 18.17 -6.59 8.94
CA ALA A 132 17.66 -7.52 7.95
C ALA A 132 17.70 -8.97 8.45
N GLU A 133 18.83 -9.39 9.04
CA GLU A 133 18.99 -10.71 9.65
C GLU A 133 18.05 -10.92 10.83
N GLN A 134 17.90 -9.92 11.72
CA GLN A 134 16.96 -9.99 12.84
C GLN A 134 15.51 -10.20 12.39
N TRP A 135 15.08 -9.51 11.32
CA TRP A 135 13.73 -9.70 10.79
C TRP A 135 13.54 -11.03 10.09
N LEU A 136 14.57 -11.55 9.42
CA LEU A 136 14.51 -12.88 8.81
C LEU A 136 14.30 -13.96 9.88
N LEU A 137 15.03 -13.90 10.99
CA LEU A 137 14.89 -14.83 12.12
C LEU A 137 13.53 -14.76 12.82
N ARG A 138 12.81 -13.65 12.72
CA ARG A 138 11.46 -13.49 13.29
C ARG A 138 10.35 -14.04 12.41
N MET A 139 10.67 -14.41 11.17
CA MET A 139 9.70 -14.98 10.23
C MET A 139 9.50 -16.49 10.43
N GLU A 140 10.46 -17.17 11.09
CA GLU A 140 10.41 -18.58 11.49
C GLU A 140 9.49 -18.81 12.69
#